data_AF-A0A850SBQ7-F1
#
_entry.id   AF-A0A850SBQ7-F1
#
_cell.length_a   1.000
_cell.length_b   1.000
_cell.length_c   1.000
_cell.angle_alpha   90.00
_cell.angle_beta   90.00
_cell.angle_gamma   90.00
#
_symmetry.space_group_name_H-M   'P 1'
#
loop_
_entity.id
_entity.type
_entity.pdbx_description
1 polymer ?
#
loop_
_entity_poly.entity_id
_entity_poly.type
_entity_poly.pdbx_seq_one_letter_code
_entity_poly.pdbx_strand_id
1 'polypeptide(L)'
;MIKPALAVMAALALLSAALAQAQESVSATLDLPFELKVGEQAVIEPEDVAVTFVEMAGDSRCPSDVVCIWEGQASVIVAVEVAGEDMGERTLVIGADPSPSAAFGQYSVRLVGLEPYPQSSVQTDPEDYVAGFVVSKASANSARVFVRAAGESSAIVAGWNLERGKGTLVLLSRGDAGVTMSVARFTPVAVPCTVEDARECIDGQVMQATGMISQGSTIHLEVQGNKLITSSDGAHSLDIKRIRTSSQSGPTIELREGERDGPLLVQEIGADYVSGLNFIEYPVAVSEGTPITLHVGDKATNGCTVTLTLLEIKQDSAVFSKVVDENRPCPICWHKV
;
A
#
# COMPACT_ATOMS: atom_id res chain seq x y z
N MET A 1 -30.22 76.29 29.17
CA MET A 1 -29.22 76.03 28.11
C MET A 1 -29.37 74.58 27.65
N ILE A 2 -29.69 74.37 26.35
CA ILE A 2 -29.28 73.26 25.46
C ILE A 2 -29.58 71.82 25.96
N LYS A 3 -30.74 71.20 25.63
CA LYS A 3 -31.10 70.35 24.44
C LYS A 3 -30.98 68.81 24.70
N PRO A 4 -31.72 67.96 23.95
CA PRO A 4 -32.48 66.81 24.48
C PRO A 4 -32.22 65.45 23.77
N ALA A 5 -33.10 64.46 24.04
CA ALA A 5 -33.66 63.44 23.11
C ALA A 5 -33.08 62.02 23.02
N LEU A 6 -34.03 61.05 22.98
CA LEU A 6 -34.04 59.75 22.24
C LEU A 6 -32.97 58.70 22.63
N ALA A 7 -33.11 57.37 22.53
CA ALA A 7 -34.02 56.41 21.91
C ALA A 7 -33.57 55.00 22.43
N VAL A 8 -34.46 54.08 22.85
CA VAL A 8 -35.00 52.92 22.10
C VAL A 8 -34.04 51.72 21.88
N MET A 9 -34.54 50.53 22.29
CA MET A 9 -34.32 49.16 21.76
C MET A 9 -33.13 48.28 22.18
N ALA A 10 -33.53 47.13 22.76
CA ALA A 10 -33.18 45.74 22.42
C ALA A 10 -31.70 45.31 22.35
N ALA A 11 -31.30 44.44 23.31
CA ALA A 11 -30.22 43.48 23.11
C ALA A 11 -30.82 42.07 23.20
N LEU A 12 -31.20 41.55 22.03
CA LEU A 12 -31.75 40.22 21.78
C LEU A 12 -30.59 39.28 21.37
N ALA A 13 -30.48 38.17 22.09
CA ALA A 13 -29.86 36.88 21.74
C ALA A 13 -28.80 36.81 20.62
N LEU A 14 -27.56 36.49 21.00
CA LEU A 14 -26.62 35.72 20.17
C LEU A 14 -26.16 34.50 20.96
N LEU A 15 -27.04 33.49 21.04
CA LEU A 15 -26.65 32.11 21.36
C LEU A 15 -26.16 31.49 20.04
N SER A 16 -24.85 31.53 19.81
CA SER A 16 -24.21 30.76 18.75
C SER A 16 -24.22 29.28 19.15
N ALA A 17 -25.26 28.56 18.73
CA ALA A 17 -25.23 27.11 18.70
C ALA A 17 -24.19 26.69 17.64
N ALA A 18 -23.07 26.12 18.09
CA ALA A 18 -22.16 25.41 17.21
C ALA A 18 -22.94 24.24 16.59
N LEU A 19 -23.19 24.30 15.29
CA LEU A 19 -23.62 23.13 14.53
C LEU A 19 -22.42 22.18 14.50
N ALA A 20 -22.41 21.20 15.40
CA ALA A 20 -21.70 19.96 15.14
C ALA A 20 -22.38 19.32 13.93
N GLN A 21 -21.75 19.42 12.76
CA GLN A 21 -22.16 18.64 11.61
C GLN A 21 -21.96 17.17 12.00
N ALA A 22 -23.06 16.45 12.19
CA ALA A 22 -23.02 15.02 12.37
C ALA A 22 -22.57 14.43 11.03
N GLN A 23 -21.30 14.04 10.95
CA GLN A 23 -20.76 13.32 9.80
C GLN A 23 -21.50 11.98 9.71
N GLU A 24 -22.23 11.75 8.62
CA GLU A 24 -22.91 10.48 8.38
C GLU A 24 -21.85 9.39 8.28
N SER A 25 -21.85 8.50 9.27
CA SER A 25 -20.94 7.35 9.33
C SER A 25 -21.70 6.08 8.95
N VAL A 26 -21.15 5.37 7.97
CA VAL A 26 -21.62 4.06 7.55
C VAL A 26 -20.94 3.00 8.40
N SER A 27 -21.66 1.97 8.85
CA SER A 27 -21.02 0.83 9.51
C SER A 27 -20.44 -0.13 8.45
N ALA A 28 -19.17 -0.47 8.58
CA ALA A 28 -18.48 -1.41 7.70
C ALA A 28 -17.90 -2.58 8.50
N THR A 29 -17.48 -3.63 7.80
CA THR A 29 -16.85 -4.82 8.38
C THR A 29 -15.54 -5.10 7.67
N LEU A 30 -14.53 -5.48 8.45
CA LEU A 30 -13.23 -5.87 7.91
C LEU A 30 -13.37 -6.95 6.83
N ASP A 31 -12.54 -6.87 5.79
CA ASP A 31 -12.46 -7.78 4.64
C ASP A 31 -13.72 -7.85 3.76
N LEU A 32 -14.77 -7.06 4.05
CA LEU A 32 -15.96 -6.92 3.21
C LEU A 32 -15.95 -5.57 2.48
N PRO A 33 -16.43 -5.52 1.22
CA PRO A 33 -16.56 -4.26 0.50
C PRO A 33 -17.67 -3.40 1.10
N PHE A 34 -17.43 -2.09 1.13
CA PHE A 34 -18.41 -1.07 1.46
C PHE A 34 -18.23 0.13 0.52
N GLU A 35 -19.25 0.96 0.41
CA GLU A 35 -19.26 2.12 -0.49
C GLU A 35 -19.30 3.41 0.32
N LEU A 36 -18.58 4.41 -0.16
CA LEU A 36 -18.60 5.77 0.36
C LEU A 36 -18.75 6.76 -0.79
N LYS A 37 -19.54 7.81 -0.56
CA LYS A 37 -19.46 9.04 -1.35
C LYS A 37 -18.31 9.92 -0.89
N VAL A 38 -17.93 10.87 -1.72
CA VAL A 38 -16.99 11.93 -1.31
C VAL A 38 -17.53 12.65 -0.07
N GLY A 39 -16.70 12.76 0.95
CA GLY A 39 -17.02 13.33 2.27
C GLY A 39 -17.63 12.34 3.27
N GLU A 40 -18.03 11.14 2.86
CA GLU A 40 -18.57 10.12 3.77
C GLU A 40 -17.46 9.34 4.48
N GLN A 41 -17.80 8.80 5.65
CA GLN A 41 -16.93 7.99 6.48
C GLN A 41 -17.56 6.63 6.76
N ALA A 42 -16.75 5.57 6.77
CA ALA A 42 -17.11 4.26 7.27
C ALA A 42 -16.38 3.97 8.59
N VAL A 43 -17.08 3.39 9.56
CA VAL A 43 -16.50 2.92 10.84
C VAL A 43 -16.55 1.40 10.91
N ILE A 44 -15.43 0.78 11.23
CA ILE A 44 -15.25 -0.67 11.35
C ILE A 44 -15.07 -1.05 12.81
N GLU A 45 -16.12 -1.61 13.39
CA GLU A 45 -16.14 -2.15 14.75
C GLU A 45 -15.80 -3.65 14.75
N PRO A 46 -15.12 -4.20 15.77
CA PRO A 46 -14.64 -3.56 16.99
C PRO A 46 -13.22 -2.98 16.89
N GLU A 47 -12.70 -2.81 15.68
CA GLU A 47 -11.31 -2.43 15.44
C GLU A 47 -11.05 -0.92 15.61
N ASP A 48 -12.10 -0.12 15.81
CA ASP A 48 -12.06 1.34 15.94
C ASP A 48 -11.30 2.00 14.78
N VAL A 49 -11.61 1.57 13.55
CA VAL A 49 -11.03 2.10 12.32
C VAL A 49 -12.08 2.92 11.59
N ALA A 50 -11.78 4.18 11.33
CA ALA A 50 -12.60 5.05 10.49
C ALA A 50 -11.90 5.32 9.16
N VAL A 51 -12.60 5.13 8.04
CA VAL A 51 -12.08 5.40 6.69
C VAL A 51 -12.95 6.46 6.05
N THR A 52 -12.34 7.54 5.57
CA THR A 52 -13.04 8.66 4.94
C THR A 52 -12.63 8.75 3.47
N PHE A 53 -13.60 8.86 2.57
CA PHE A 53 -13.33 9.20 1.18
C PHE A 53 -13.26 10.73 1.07
N VAL A 54 -12.05 11.29 1.11
CA VAL A 54 -11.83 12.74 1.26
C VAL A 54 -12.23 13.47 -0.01
N GLU A 55 -11.63 13.10 -1.15
CA GLU A 55 -11.90 13.77 -2.42
C GLU A 55 -11.51 12.93 -3.63
N MET A 56 -12.08 13.30 -4.78
CA MET A 56 -11.70 12.79 -6.09
C MET A 56 -10.53 13.60 -6.65
N ALA A 57 -9.31 13.05 -6.59
CA ALA A 57 -8.09 13.74 -7.06
C ALA A 57 -8.01 13.87 -8.59
N GLY A 58 -8.64 12.95 -9.33
CA GLY A 58 -8.78 13.09 -10.78
C GLY A 58 -9.30 11.84 -11.47
N ASP A 59 -10.17 12.01 -12.46
CA ASP A 59 -10.69 10.93 -13.31
C ASP A 59 -10.33 11.20 -14.77
N SER A 60 -9.47 10.37 -15.31
CA SER A 60 -9.10 10.35 -16.73
C SER A 60 -9.40 9.00 -17.36
N ARG A 61 -10.22 8.14 -16.72
CA ARG A 61 -10.59 6.82 -17.26
C ARG A 61 -11.18 6.99 -18.66
N CYS A 62 -10.86 6.06 -19.55
CA CYS A 62 -11.33 6.13 -20.93
C CYS A 62 -12.86 6.08 -20.95
N PRO A 63 -13.56 7.12 -21.46
CA PRO A 63 -15.02 7.12 -21.45
C PRO A 63 -15.59 5.91 -22.19
N SER A 64 -16.70 5.36 -21.71
CA SER A 64 -17.23 4.09 -22.23
C SER A 64 -17.76 4.17 -23.67
N ASP A 65 -17.99 5.38 -24.16
CA ASP A 65 -18.56 5.70 -25.47
C ASP A 65 -17.52 6.12 -26.52
N VAL A 66 -16.22 6.05 -26.20
CA VAL A 66 -15.12 6.39 -27.12
C VAL A 66 -14.01 5.33 -27.12
N VAL A 67 -13.09 5.45 -28.09
CA VAL A 67 -11.91 4.58 -28.18
C VAL A 67 -10.67 5.41 -27.82
N CYS A 68 -9.99 5.05 -26.73
CA CYS A 68 -8.77 5.74 -26.31
C CYS A 68 -7.51 5.11 -26.90
N ILE A 69 -6.52 5.97 -27.18
CA ILE A 69 -5.18 5.56 -27.59
C ILE A 69 -4.32 5.22 -26.36
N TRP A 70 -4.61 5.84 -25.22
CA TRP A 70 -3.91 5.68 -23.94
C TRP A 70 -4.87 5.15 -22.87
N GLU A 71 -4.39 4.25 -22.02
CA GLU A 71 -5.15 3.80 -20.85
C GLU A 71 -5.22 4.95 -19.83
N GLY A 72 -6.44 5.34 -19.46
CA GLY A 72 -6.69 6.36 -18.45
C GLY A 72 -6.61 5.80 -17.03
N GLN A 73 -6.69 6.67 -16.02
CA GLN A 73 -6.72 6.27 -14.61
C GLN A 73 -7.69 7.14 -13.81
N ALA A 74 -8.09 6.67 -12.63
CA ALA A 74 -8.78 7.46 -11.63
C ALA A 74 -8.01 7.39 -10.31
N SER A 75 -7.91 8.54 -9.64
CA SER A 75 -7.22 8.71 -8.36
C SER A 75 -8.17 9.29 -7.32
N VAL A 76 -8.21 8.68 -6.14
CA VAL A 76 -9.00 9.13 -4.98
C VAL A 76 -8.08 9.38 -3.79
N ILE A 77 -8.46 10.30 -2.90
CA ILE A 77 -7.80 10.51 -1.62
C ILE A 77 -8.63 9.88 -0.51
N VAL A 78 -7.98 9.07 0.33
CA VAL A 78 -8.58 8.47 1.51
C VAL A 78 -7.81 8.86 2.76
N ALA A 79 -8.53 9.18 3.83
CA ALA A 79 -7.99 9.37 5.17
C ALA A 79 -8.41 8.20 6.06
N VAL A 80 -7.56 7.83 7.01
CA VAL A 80 -7.86 6.75 7.97
C VAL A 80 -7.55 7.22 9.37
N GLU A 81 -8.46 6.98 10.30
CA GLU A 81 -8.24 7.12 11.73
C GLU A 81 -8.28 5.74 12.38
N VAL A 82 -7.39 5.48 13.34
CA VAL A 82 -7.34 4.23 14.10
C VAL A 82 -7.33 4.57 15.57
N ALA A 83 -8.31 4.08 16.33
CA ALA A 83 -8.49 4.40 17.75
C ALA A 83 -8.51 5.93 18.03
N GLY A 84 -9.07 6.71 17.09
CA GLY A 84 -9.10 8.16 17.14
C GLY A 84 -7.78 8.87 16.81
N GLU A 85 -6.74 8.14 16.40
CA GLU A 85 -5.47 8.69 15.91
C GLU A 85 -5.51 8.81 14.38
N ASP A 86 -5.23 10.01 13.86
CA ASP A 86 -5.17 10.27 12.41
C ASP A 86 -3.91 9.65 11.79
N MET A 87 -4.10 8.73 10.85
CA MET A 87 -3.04 8.05 10.10
C MET A 87 -2.63 8.80 8.81
N GLY A 88 -3.27 9.93 8.54
CA GLY A 88 -3.06 10.80 7.39
C GLY A 88 -3.79 10.34 6.13
N GLU A 89 -3.53 11.06 5.04
CA GLU A 89 -4.15 10.82 3.72
C GLU A 89 -3.24 10.05 2.77
N ARG A 90 -3.82 9.20 1.91
CA ARG A 90 -3.11 8.54 0.81
C ARG A 90 -3.94 8.54 -0.46
N THR A 91 -3.26 8.58 -1.60
CA THR A 91 -3.89 8.47 -2.92
C THR A 91 -3.98 7.00 -3.34
N LEU A 92 -5.17 6.55 -3.72
CA LEU A 92 -5.41 5.24 -4.33
C LEU A 92 -5.72 5.42 -5.82
N VAL A 93 -5.14 4.57 -6.67
CA VAL A 93 -5.21 4.71 -8.13
C VAL A 93 -5.69 3.42 -8.79
N ILE A 94 -6.69 3.53 -9.68
CA ILE A 94 -7.17 2.46 -10.57
C ILE A 94 -7.03 2.84 -12.04
N GLY A 95 -6.89 1.85 -12.93
CA GLY A 95 -6.67 2.08 -14.36
C GLY A 95 -5.21 1.87 -14.75
N ALA A 96 -4.63 2.78 -15.53
CA ALA A 96 -3.23 2.74 -15.91
C ALA A 96 -2.29 2.88 -14.69
N ASP A 97 -1.20 2.11 -14.67
CA ASP A 97 -0.22 2.04 -13.57
C ASP A 97 -0.87 1.96 -12.17
N PRO A 98 -1.70 0.93 -11.92
CA PRO A 98 -2.60 0.90 -10.77
C PRO A 98 -1.83 0.79 -9.45
N SER A 99 -2.25 1.61 -8.48
CA SER A 99 -1.85 1.54 -7.07
C SER A 99 -3.11 1.61 -6.20
N PRO A 100 -3.98 0.58 -6.24
CA PRO A 100 -5.32 0.66 -5.66
C PRO A 100 -5.32 0.47 -4.15
N SER A 101 -4.16 0.34 -3.51
CA SER A 101 -4.05 0.04 -2.08
C SER A 101 -2.99 0.87 -1.39
N ALA A 102 -3.27 1.28 -0.17
CA ALA A 102 -2.32 1.94 0.73
C ALA A 102 -2.39 1.32 2.13
N ALA A 103 -1.30 1.44 2.89
CA ALA A 103 -1.20 0.96 4.26
C ALA A 103 -1.34 2.12 5.26
N PHE A 104 -2.05 1.85 6.35
CA PHE A 104 -2.30 2.75 7.47
C PHE A 104 -2.07 1.96 8.77
N GLY A 105 -0.85 2.04 9.30
CA GLY A 105 -0.42 1.19 10.41
C GLY A 105 -0.57 -0.30 10.10
N GLN A 106 -1.40 -1.00 10.89
CA GLN A 106 -1.69 -2.43 10.71
C GLN A 106 -2.84 -2.73 9.74
N TYR A 107 -3.42 -1.72 9.09
CA TYR A 107 -4.53 -1.88 8.13
C TYR A 107 -4.09 -1.50 6.72
N SER A 108 -4.81 -2.01 5.73
CA SER A 108 -4.66 -1.67 4.33
C SER A 108 -6.04 -1.39 3.76
N VAL A 109 -6.17 -0.23 3.13
CA VAL A 109 -7.38 0.18 2.42
C VAL A 109 -7.15 -0.06 0.93
N ARG A 110 -8.10 -0.71 0.28
CA ARG A 110 -8.08 -0.96 -1.16
C ARG A 110 -9.32 -0.38 -1.83
N LEU A 111 -9.11 0.38 -2.90
CA LEU A 111 -10.14 0.81 -3.84
C LEU A 111 -10.49 -0.37 -4.76
N VAL A 112 -11.74 -0.82 -4.73
CA VAL A 112 -12.25 -1.96 -5.52
C VAL A 112 -13.21 -1.56 -6.62
N GLY A 113 -13.75 -0.35 -6.58
CA GLY A 113 -14.67 0.17 -7.60
C GLY A 113 -14.83 1.68 -7.50
N LEU A 114 -15.24 2.31 -8.60
CA LEU A 114 -15.54 3.74 -8.65
C LEU A 114 -16.65 3.99 -9.67
N GLU A 115 -17.75 4.56 -9.21
CA GLU A 115 -18.91 4.92 -10.02
C GLU A 115 -19.21 6.42 -9.91
N PRO A 116 -19.79 7.04 -10.96
CA PRO A 116 -20.09 6.45 -12.26
C PRO A 116 -18.84 6.25 -13.12
N TYR A 117 -18.94 5.42 -14.15
CA TYR A 117 -17.91 5.32 -15.19
C TYR A 117 -18.09 6.47 -16.21
N PRO A 118 -17.02 7.15 -16.66
CA PRO A 118 -17.16 8.37 -17.46
C PRO A 118 -17.78 8.12 -18.83
N GLN A 119 -18.53 9.11 -19.32
CA GLN A 119 -19.08 9.19 -20.68
C GLN A 119 -18.71 10.54 -21.28
N SER A 120 -18.36 10.58 -22.58
CA SER A 120 -17.82 11.78 -23.22
C SER A 120 -18.78 12.98 -23.24
N SER A 121 -20.08 12.72 -23.12
CA SER A 121 -21.15 13.71 -23.15
C SER A 121 -21.67 14.11 -21.77
N VAL A 122 -21.17 13.48 -20.70
CA VAL A 122 -21.63 13.71 -19.33
C VAL A 122 -20.47 14.25 -18.50
N GLN A 123 -20.67 15.43 -17.92
CA GLN A 123 -19.79 15.94 -16.88
C GLN A 123 -20.29 15.43 -15.53
N THR A 124 -19.47 14.66 -14.83
CA THR A 124 -19.76 14.14 -13.49
C THR A 124 -19.21 15.11 -12.45
N ASP A 125 -20.05 15.52 -11.50
CA ASP A 125 -19.61 16.35 -10.39
C ASP A 125 -18.79 15.51 -9.40
N PRO A 126 -17.69 16.04 -8.81
CA PRO A 126 -16.83 15.28 -7.90
C PRO A 126 -17.57 14.67 -6.70
N GLU A 127 -18.66 15.31 -6.25
CA GLU A 127 -19.46 14.84 -5.11
C GLU A 127 -20.37 13.65 -5.45
N ASP A 128 -20.63 13.40 -6.74
CA ASP A 128 -21.47 12.30 -7.21
C ASP A 128 -20.73 10.96 -7.27
N TYR A 129 -19.40 10.96 -7.04
CA TYR A 129 -18.62 9.73 -7.05
C TYR A 129 -18.91 8.86 -5.84
N VAL A 130 -19.12 7.58 -6.11
CA VAL A 130 -19.22 6.51 -5.12
C VAL A 130 -18.03 5.58 -5.31
N ALA A 131 -17.20 5.44 -4.29
CA ALA A 131 -16.05 4.56 -4.30
C ALA A 131 -16.31 3.34 -3.42
N GLY A 132 -16.02 2.15 -3.97
CA GLY A 132 -16.03 0.90 -3.23
C GLY A 132 -14.67 0.66 -2.58
N PHE A 133 -14.64 0.42 -1.27
CA PHE A 133 -13.43 0.14 -0.50
C PHE A 133 -13.51 -1.22 0.19
N VAL A 134 -12.34 -1.83 0.40
CA VAL A 134 -12.16 -2.96 1.32
C VAL A 134 -11.04 -2.61 2.27
N VAL A 135 -11.25 -2.84 3.57
CA VAL A 135 -10.22 -2.67 4.59
C VAL A 135 -9.84 -4.03 5.13
N SER A 136 -8.56 -4.34 5.10
CA SER A 136 -8.00 -5.58 5.62
C SER A 136 -6.88 -5.26 6.59
N LYS A 137 -6.54 -6.18 7.51
CA LYS A 137 -5.27 -6.06 8.23
C LYS A 137 -4.12 -6.16 7.22
N ALA A 138 -3.10 -5.31 7.32
CA ALA A 138 -1.96 -5.23 6.40
C ALA A 138 -1.21 -6.58 6.25
N SER A 139 -1.37 -7.50 7.20
CA SER A 139 -0.89 -8.88 7.13
C SER A 139 -1.80 -9.85 6.34
N ALA A 140 -2.92 -9.40 5.77
CA ALA A 140 -3.85 -10.19 4.97
C ALA A 140 -3.77 -9.88 3.45
N ASN A 141 -3.12 -8.77 3.06
CA ASN A 141 -2.94 -8.37 1.67
C ASN A 141 -1.57 -8.78 1.12
N SER A 142 -1.39 -10.09 1.05
CA SER A 142 -0.26 -10.79 0.44
C SER A 142 -0.24 -10.66 -1.10
N ALA A 143 -0.02 -9.45 -1.65
CA ALA A 143 0.17 -9.33 -3.09
C ALA A 143 1.39 -10.14 -3.57
N ARG A 144 2.37 -10.40 -2.70
CA ARG A 144 3.53 -11.29 -2.96
C ARG A 144 4.11 -11.78 -1.64
N VAL A 145 3.62 -12.89 -1.11
CA VAL A 145 4.27 -13.50 0.05
C VAL A 145 5.45 -14.30 -0.45
N PHE A 146 6.65 -13.96 0.01
CA PHE A 146 7.87 -14.72 -0.23
C PHE A 146 8.39 -15.25 1.10
N VAL A 147 8.21 -16.54 1.33
CA VAL A 147 8.69 -17.20 2.53
C VAL A 147 9.91 -18.03 2.17
N ARG A 148 11.06 -17.65 2.69
CA ARG A 148 12.20 -18.56 2.79
C ARG A 148 12.21 -19.11 4.19
N ALA A 149 12.21 -20.42 4.34
CA ALA A 149 12.32 -21.07 5.63
C ALA A 149 13.40 -22.17 5.58
N ALA A 150 14.14 -22.38 6.66
CA ALA A 150 15.21 -23.38 6.69
C ALA A 150 15.23 -24.15 8.01
N GLY A 151 15.44 -25.46 7.90
CA GLY A 151 15.78 -26.37 9.00
C GLY A 151 17.20 -26.90 8.85
N GLU A 152 17.56 -27.92 9.63
CA GLU A 152 18.94 -28.45 9.67
C GLU A 152 19.38 -29.09 8.34
N SER A 153 18.46 -29.81 7.68
CA SER A 153 18.73 -30.57 6.44
C SER A 153 17.84 -30.15 5.26
N SER A 154 16.95 -29.17 5.44
CA SER A 154 16.03 -28.73 4.39
C SER A 154 15.85 -27.21 4.38
N ALA A 155 15.50 -26.67 3.22
CA ALA A 155 15.08 -25.29 3.06
C ALA A 155 13.96 -25.19 2.04
N ILE A 156 12.99 -24.33 2.30
CA ILE A 156 11.86 -24.04 1.43
C ILE A 156 11.94 -22.57 1.03
N VAL A 157 11.71 -22.28 -0.25
CA VAL A 157 11.39 -20.95 -0.76
C VAL A 157 10.04 -21.05 -1.42
N ALA A 158 9.01 -20.50 -0.79
CA ALA A 158 7.66 -20.46 -1.32
C ALA A 158 7.28 -19.02 -1.65
N GLY A 159 6.56 -18.84 -2.76
CA GLY A 159 6.03 -17.55 -3.17
C GLY A 159 4.68 -17.69 -3.83
N TRP A 160 3.69 -16.91 -3.44
CA TRP A 160 2.36 -16.92 -4.06
C TRP A 160 1.75 -15.53 -4.22
N ASN A 161 0.88 -15.43 -5.23
CA ASN A 161 0.01 -14.28 -5.48
C ASN A 161 -1.39 -14.82 -5.80
N LEU A 162 -2.34 -14.49 -4.92
CA LEU A 162 -3.73 -14.93 -5.01
C LEU A 162 -4.45 -14.31 -6.22
N GLU A 163 -4.20 -13.03 -6.51
CA GLU A 163 -4.82 -12.31 -7.64
C GLU A 163 -4.46 -12.90 -9.00
N ARG A 164 -3.21 -13.35 -9.16
CA ARG A 164 -2.67 -13.93 -10.38
C ARG A 164 -2.88 -15.43 -10.45
N GLY A 165 -3.41 -16.06 -9.39
CA GLY A 165 -3.57 -17.50 -9.28
C GLY A 165 -2.26 -18.27 -9.49
N LYS A 166 -1.11 -17.70 -9.07
CA LYS A 166 0.21 -18.28 -9.32
C LYS A 166 1.01 -18.44 -8.04
N GLY A 167 1.45 -19.68 -7.80
CA GLY A 167 2.33 -20.08 -6.72
C GLY A 167 3.58 -20.79 -7.24
N THR A 168 4.67 -20.68 -6.50
CA THR A 168 5.91 -21.44 -6.74
C THR A 168 6.52 -21.84 -5.42
N LEU A 169 6.91 -23.11 -5.31
CA LEU A 169 7.61 -23.67 -4.17
C LEU A 169 8.91 -24.30 -4.66
N VAL A 170 10.01 -23.98 -3.99
CA VAL A 170 11.32 -24.60 -4.18
C VAL A 170 11.69 -25.27 -2.87
N LEU A 171 11.90 -26.58 -2.91
CA LEU A 171 12.37 -27.37 -1.78
C LEU A 171 13.82 -27.79 -2.05
N LEU A 172 14.70 -27.43 -1.14
CA LEU A 172 16.07 -27.90 -1.07
C LEU A 172 16.17 -28.90 0.07
N SER A 173 16.73 -30.07 -0.18
CA SER A 173 17.02 -31.06 0.86
C SER A 173 18.44 -31.56 0.72
N ARG A 174 19.14 -31.72 1.86
CA ARG A 174 20.48 -32.26 1.94
C ARG A 174 20.40 -33.67 2.50
N GLY A 175 20.84 -34.64 1.70
CA GLY A 175 21.06 -36.03 2.12
C GLY A 175 22.51 -36.44 1.91
N ASP A 176 22.82 -37.72 2.13
CA ASP A 176 24.18 -38.27 2.04
C ASP A 176 24.78 -38.13 0.62
N ALA A 177 23.92 -38.17 -0.41
CA ALA A 177 24.30 -38.02 -1.80
C ALA A 177 24.46 -36.55 -2.27
N GLY A 178 24.29 -35.57 -1.36
CA GLY A 178 24.38 -34.15 -1.65
C GLY A 178 23.05 -33.40 -1.53
N VAL A 179 22.95 -32.25 -2.19
CA VAL A 179 21.76 -31.39 -2.16
C VAL A 179 20.87 -31.67 -3.36
N THR A 180 19.60 -31.99 -3.09
CA THR A 180 18.56 -32.13 -4.10
C THR A 180 17.66 -30.91 -4.10
N MET A 181 17.22 -30.49 -5.28
CA MET A 181 16.28 -29.39 -5.47
C MET A 181 15.02 -29.91 -6.16
N SER A 182 13.86 -29.61 -5.58
CA SER A 182 12.55 -29.85 -6.16
C SER A 182 11.84 -28.53 -6.37
N VAL A 183 11.11 -28.40 -7.48
CA VAL A 183 10.36 -27.18 -7.81
C VAL A 183 8.93 -27.56 -8.10
N ALA A 184 7.97 -26.83 -7.55
CA ALA A 184 6.55 -26.99 -7.84
C ALA A 184 5.92 -25.65 -8.23
N ARG A 185 5.12 -25.66 -9.29
CA ARG A 185 4.18 -24.60 -9.65
C ARG A 185 2.80 -25.03 -9.20
N PHE A 186 2.10 -24.16 -8.49
CA PHE A 186 0.78 -24.46 -7.96
C PHE A 186 -0.18 -23.29 -8.13
N THR A 187 -1.47 -23.57 -8.07
CA THR A 187 -2.53 -22.56 -8.06
C THR A 187 -2.94 -22.33 -6.60
N PRO A 188 -2.64 -21.16 -6.00
CA PRO A 188 -2.97 -20.86 -4.61
C PRO A 188 -4.46 -20.59 -4.43
N VAL A 189 -5.02 -21.05 -3.32
CA VAL A 189 -6.38 -20.78 -2.86
C VAL A 189 -6.29 -20.37 -1.40
N ALA A 190 -6.90 -19.24 -1.05
CA ALA A 190 -6.97 -18.80 0.34
C ALA A 190 -7.84 -19.77 1.15
N VAL A 191 -7.35 -20.19 2.31
CA VAL A 191 -8.06 -21.09 3.23
C VAL A 191 -8.01 -20.54 4.65
N PRO A 192 -8.97 -20.91 5.51
CA PRO A 192 -8.87 -20.61 6.94
C PRO A 192 -7.60 -21.23 7.53
N CYS A 193 -6.90 -20.46 8.36
CA CYS A 193 -5.76 -20.96 9.11
C CYS A 193 -6.21 -22.01 10.13
N THR A 194 -5.46 -23.09 10.22
CA THR A 194 -5.67 -24.17 11.20
C THR A 194 -4.86 -23.95 12.47
N VAL A 195 -3.77 -23.19 12.39
CA VAL A 195 -2.93 -22.84 13.54
C VAL A 195 -3.33 -21.47 14.10
N GLU A 196 -3.42 -21.40 15.44
CA GLU A 196 -3.69 -20.15 16.17
C GLU A 196 -2.56 -19.13 15.94
N ASP A 197 -2.93 -17.86 15.77
CA ASP A 197 -2.05 -16.74 15.41
C ASP A 197 -1.32 -16.86 14.06
N ALA A 198 -1.64 -17.89 13.25
CA ALA A 198 -1.17 -17.93 11.88
C ALA A 198 -1.84 -16.83 11.06
N ARG A 199 -1.05 -16.26 10.16
CA ARG A 199 -1.43 -15.26 9.17
C ARG A 199 -1.13 -15.86 7.81
N GLU A 200 -1.86 -15.45 6.78
CA GLU A 200 -1.60 -15.85 5.38
C GLU A 200 -1.59 -17.38 5.15
N CYS A 201 -2.78 -17.97 5.07
CA CYS A 201 -2.97 -19.41 4.93
C CYS A 201 -3.51 -19.77 3.55
N ILE A 202 -2.83 -20.70 2.88
CA ILE A 202 -3.20 -21.12 1.53
C ILE A 202 -3.11 -22.63 1.33
N ASP A 203 -4.00 -23.12 0.49
CA ASP A 203 -3.85 -24.40 -0.20
C ASP A 203 -3.33 -24.16 -1.61
N GLY A 204 -2.71 -25.18 -2.19
CA GLY A 204 -2.15 -25.11 -3.53
C GLY A 204 -2.24 -26.45 -4.25
N GLN A 205 -2.91 -26.48 -5.40
CA GLN A 205 -2.88 -27.67 -6.25
C GLN A 205 -1.65 -27.62 -7.17
N VAL A 206 -0.77 -28.63 -7.09
CA VAL A 206 0.46 -28.68 -7.88
C VAL A 206 0.14 -28.99 -9.34
N MET A 207 0.34 -28.00 -10.19
CA MET A 207 0.10 -28.09 -11.64
C MET A 207 1.29 -28.67 -12.38
N GLN A 208 2.50 -28.40 -11.90
CA GLN A 208 3.75 -28.87 -12.50
C GLN A 208 4.80 -29.03 -11.40
N ALA A 209 5.58 -30.10 -11.44
CA ALA A 209 6.66 -30.29 -10.49
C ALA A 209 7.89 -31.00 -11.07
N THR A 210 9.04 -30.82 -10.43
CA THR A 210 10.29 -31.52 -10.67
C THR A 210 10.90 -31.99 -9.35
N GLY A 211 11.73 -33.04 -9.41
CA GLY A 211 12.37 -33.61 -8.23
C GLY A 211 11.43 -34.53 -7.47
N MET A 212 11.31 -34.32 -6.16
CA MET A 212 10.56 -35.18 -5.25
C MET A 212 9.09 -34.78 -5.06
N ILE A 213 8.66 -33.66 -5.66
CA ILE A 213 7.26 -33.21 -5.59
C ILE A 213 6.49 -33.79 -6.78
N SER A 214 5.34 -34.40 -6.50
CA SER A 214 4.49 -35.02 -7.51
C SER A 214 3.49 -34.02 -8.09
N GLN A 215 3.27 -34.06 -9.40
CA GLN A 215 2.17 -33.34 -10.03
C GLN A 215 0.83 -33.84 -9.48
N GLY A 216 -0.12 -32.92 -9.23
CA GLY A 216 -1.43 -33.24 -8.65
C GLY A 216 -1.45 -33.36 -7.13
N SER A 217 -0.31 -33.27 -6.45
CA SER A 217 -0.28 -33.17 -4.99
C SER A 217 -0.84 -31.84 -4.49
N THR A 218 -1.26 -31.80 -3.23
CA THR A 218 -1.69 -30.59 -2.54
C THR A 218 -0.55 -30.03 -1.71
N ILE A 219 -0.48 -28.71 -1.66
CA ILE A 219 0.42 -27.92 -0.81
C ILE A 219 -0.47 -27.19 0.18
N HIS A 220 -0.10 -27.20 1.45
CA HIS A 220 -0.72 -26.38 2.48
C HIS A 220 0.37 -25.59 3.19
N LEU A 221 0.21 -24.27 3.25
CA LEU A 221 1.19 -23.34 3.84
C LEU A 221 0.47 -22.37 4.78
N GLU A 222 1.03 -22.22 5.98
CA GLU A 222 0.59 -21.21 6.96
C GLU A 222 1.81 -20.44 7.50
N VAL A 223 1.67 -19.12 7.67
CA VAL A 223 2.74 -18.26 8.21
C VAL A 223 2.43 -17.87 9.65
N GLN A 224 3.12 -18.46 10.61
CA GLN A 224 2.95 -18.14 12.04
C GLN A 224 4.15 -17.34 12.55
N GLY A 225 4.01 -16.03 12.68
CA GLY A 225 5.10 -15.14 13.10
C GLY A 225 6.33 -15.26 12.18
N ASN A 226 7.42 -15.82 12.69
CA ASN A 226 8.63 -16.10 11.91
C ASN A 226 8.81 -17.59 11.56
N LYS A 227 7.71 -18.36 11.49
CA LYS A 227 7.70 -19.78 11.11
C LYS A 227 6.80 -20.03 9.92
N LEU A 228 7.27 -20.85 9.00
CA LEU A 228 6.46 -21.44 7.94
C LEU A 228 6.03 -22.83 8.39
N ILE A 229 4.73 -23.08 8.40
CA ILE A 229 4.15 -24.38 8.70
C ILE A 229 3.73 -25.01 7.38
N THR A 230 4.20 -26.22 7.13
CA THR A 230 3.84 -27.00 5.94
C THR A 230 3.25 -28.33 6.38
N SER A 231 2.13 -28.75 5.79
CA SER A 231 1.57 -30.08 5.99
C SER A 231 1.50 -30.82 4.66
N SER A 232 2.44 -31.73 4.41
CA SER A 232 2.30 -32.70 3.34
C SER A 232 2.16 -34.14 3.84
N ASP A 233 2.59 -34.46 5.07
CA ASP A 233 2.34 -35.75 5.77
C ASP A 233 2.65 -35.66 7.29
N GLY A 234 2.38 -34.49 7.88
CA GLY A 234 2.77 -34.10 9.24
C GLY A 234 3.16 -32.62 9.26
N ALA A 235 2.88 -31.92 10.36
CA ALA A 235 3.20 -30.50 10.48
C ALA A 235 4.71 -30.32 10.69
N HIS A 236 5.40 -29.77 9.68
CA HIS A 236 6.78 -29.35 9.79
C HIS A 236 6.84 -27.83 9.92
N SER A 237 7.52 -27.33 10.95
CA SER A 237 7.79 -25.90 11.13
C SER A 237 9.21 -25.58 10.69
N LEU A 238 9.37 -24.58 9.84
CA LEU A 238 10.67 -24.08 9.39
C LEU A 238 10.82 -22.62 9.79
N ASP A 239 12.01 -22.22 10.25
CA ASP A 239 12.28 -20.84 10.62
C ASP A 239 12.35 -19.98 9.36
N ILE A 240 11.46 -18.98 9.26
CA ILE A 240 11.51 -17.99 8.21
C ILE A 240 12.81 -17.21 8.35
N LYS A 241 13.59 -17.20 7.26
CA LYS A 241 14.79 -16.40 7.13
C LYS A 241 14.46 -15.30 6.14
N ARG A 242 14.76 -14.05 6.49
CA ARG A 242 14.72 -12.95 5.53
C ARG A 242 15.53 -13.36 4.29
N ILE A 243 14.88 -13.33 3.13
CA ILE A 243 15.58 -13.37 1.86
C ILE A 243 16.44 -12.11 1.88
N ARG A 244 17.77 -12.26 1.94
CA ARG A 244 18.64 -11.22 1.37
C ARG A 244 18.27 -11.22 -0.10
N THR A 245 17.32 -10.39 -0.48
CA THR A 245 17.11 -10.10 -1.88
C THR A 245 18.49 -9.66 -2.34
N SER A 246 19.10 -10.38 -3.28
CA SER A 246 20.00 -9.69 -4.19
C SER A 246 19.08 -8.77 -4.98
N SER A 247 18.66 -7.69 -4.34
CA SER A 247 18.32 -6.51 -5.09
C SER A 247 19.54 -6.28 -5.96
N GLN A 248 19.31 -5.87 -7.18
CA GLN A 248 20.21 -4.89 -7.71
C GLN A 248 20.10 -3.68 -6.76
N SER A 249 20.69 -3.77 -5.57
CA SER A 249 20.96 -2.61 -4.76
C SER A 249 22.03 -1.91 -5.57
N GLY A 250 21.62 -0.88 -6.29
CA GLY A 250 22.53 0.24 -6.44
C GLY A 250 23.11 0.61 -5.06
N PRO A 251 24.26 1.28 -5.03
CA PRO A 251 25.01 1.52 -3.80
C PRO A 251 24.08 1.99 -2.66
N THR A 252 24.26 1.42 -1.47
CA THR A 252 23.56 1.93 -0.30
C THR A 252 24.24 3.20 0.17
N ILE A 253 23.44 4.18 0.56
CA ILE A 253 23.89 5.41 1.18
C ILE A 253 23.28 5.51 2.57
N GLU A 254 23.96 6.20 3.46
CA GLU A 254 23.50 6.47 4.82
C GLU A 254 23.42 7.98 4.97
N LEU A 255 22.25 8.49 5.36
CA LEU A 255 21.98 9.91 5.52
C LEU A 255 21.62 10.20 6.97
N ARG A 256 22.14 11.31 7.49
CA ARG A 256 21.80 11.89 8.79
C ARG A 256 20.92 13.11 8.63
N GLU A 257 20.37 13.57 9.75
CA GLU A 257 19.66 14.85 9.82
C GLU A 257 20.50 16.00 9.24
N GLY A 258 19.92 16.75 8.30
CA GLY A 258 20.57 17.84 7.57
C GLY A 258 21.34 17.41 6.31
N GLU A 259 21.49 16.11 6.06
CA GLU A 259 22.19 15.62 4.86
C GLU A 259 21.24 15.42 3.67
N ARG A 260 21.74 15.73 2.48
CA ARG A 260 21.01 15.58 1.22
C ARG A 260 21.78 14.70 0.26
N ASP A 261 21.09 13.74 -0.36
CA ASP A 261 21.58 13.02 -1.54
C ASP A 261 20.47 12.88 -2.58
N GLY A 262 20.79 13.28 -3.82
CA GLY A 262 19.84 13.27 -4.93
C GLY A 262 18.54 14.00 -4.59
N PRO A 263 17.40 13.29 -4.62
CA PRO A 263 16.10 13.91 -4.40
C PRO A 263 15.77 14.16 -2.93
N LEU A 264 16.47 13.58 -1.95
CA LEU A 264 16.06 13.64 -0.55
C LEU A 264 17.01 14.47 0.29
N LEU A 265 16.47 15.46 1.01
CA LEU A 265 17.10 16.08 2.18
C LEU A 265 16.43 15.51 3.44
N VAL A 266 17.20 14.92 4.35
CA VAL A 266 16.69 14.44 5.64
C VAL A 266 16.61 15.58 6.64
N GLN A 267 15.47 15.75 7.30
CA GLN A 267 15.25 16.79 8.32
C GLN A 267 14.94 16.21 9.70
N GLU A 268 14.47 14.96 9.79
CA GLU A 268 14.21 14.30 11.06
C GLU A 268 14.27 12.78 10.88
N ILE A 269 14.75 12.06 11.90
CA ILE A 269 14.78 10.61 11.93
C ILE A 269 14.08 10.15 13.21
N GLY A 270 12.89 9.59 13.05
CA GLY A 270 12.10 8.97 14.12
C GLY A 270 12.46 7.50 14.31
N ALA A 271 11.72 6.80 15.18
CA ALA A 271 11.95 5.37 15.42
C ALA A 271 11.55 4.48 14.23
N ASP A 272 10.54 4.91 13.47
CA ASP A 272 9.92 4.17 12.37
C ASP A 272 9.68 5.03 11.11
N TYR A 273 10.02 6.32 11.15
CA TYR A 273 9.92 7.24 10.02
C TYR A 273 11.19 8.08 9.79
N VAL A 274 11.33 8.61 8.58
CA VAL A 274 12.28 9.66 8.21
C VAL A 274 11.51 10.77 7.53
N SER A 275 11.57 12.00 8.05
CA SER A 275 10.91 13.16 7.43
C SER A 275 11.94 14.09 6.79
N GLY A 276 11.53 14.82 5.75
CA GLY A 276 12.42 15.68 5.00
C GLY A 276 11.77 16.35 3.79
N LEU A 277 12.61 16.75 2.83
CA LEU A 277 12.17 17.38 1.58
C LEU A 277 12.56 16.52 0.37
N ASN A 278 11.59 16.27 -0.51
CA ASN A 278 11.79 15.63 -1.81
C ASN A 278 11.89 16.67 -2.94
N PHE A 279 13.02 16.67 -3.65
CA PHE A 279 13.33 17.59 -4.75
C PHE A 279 13.10 16.90 -6.08
N ILE A 280 12.07 17.35 -6.80
CA ILE A 280 11.78 16.92 -8.16
C ILE A 280 12.68 17.70 -9.13
N GLU A 281 13.35 17.00 -10.04
CA GLU A 281 14.15 17.59 -11.13
C GLU A 281 13.47 17.40 -12.50
N TYR A 282 12.49 16.51 -12.56
CA TYR A 282 11.75 16.15 -13.76
C TYR A 282 10.27 15.84 -13.45
N PRO A 283 9.29 16.29 -14.24
CA PRO A 283 9.43 16.99 -15.53
C PRO A 283 9.80 18.47 -15.41
N VAL A 284 9.59 19.08 -14.24
CA VAL A 284 9.98 20.46 -13.94
C VAL A 284 10.76 20.45 -12.64
N ALA A 285 11.95 21.05 -12.65
CA ALA A 285 12.78 21.17 -11.46
C ALA A 285 12.15 22.16 -10.47
N VAL A 286 11.94 21.73 -9.23
CA VAL A 286 11.46 22.58 -8.13
C VAL A 286 12.63 22.89 -7.19
N SER A 287 12.86 24.18 -6.93
CA SER A 287 13.90 24.63 -6.00
C SER A 287 13.49 24.47 -4.54
N GLU A 288 12.19 24.52 -4.28
CA GLU A 288 11.59 24.26 -2.98
C GLU A 288 11.21 22.77 -2.96
N GLY A 289 11.90 21.98 -2.14
CA GLY A 289 11.57 20.56 -2.00
C GLY A 289 10.21 20.40 -1.31
N THR A 290 9.46 19.37 -1.70
CA THR A 290 8.15 19.08 -1.12
C THR A 290 8.32 18.24 0.15
N PRO A 291 7.62 18.55 1.26
CA PRO A 291 7.66 17.72 2.45
C PRO A 291 7.33 16.25 2.14
N ILE A 292 8.10 15.34 2.73
CA ILE A 292 7.92 13.89 2.59
C ILE A 292 8.22 13.20 3.91
N THR A 293 7.44 12.17 4.23
CA THR A 293 7.71 11.25 5.35
C THR A 293 7.80 9.84 4.78
N LEU A 294 8.90 9.15 5.08
CA LEU A 294 9.25 7.84 4.55
C LEU A 294 9.29 6.80 5.68
N HIS A 295 8.68 5.65 5.46
CA HIS A 295 8.85 4.43 6.24
C HIS A 295 9.70 3.42 5.47
N VAL A 296 10.19 2.37 6.15
CA VAL A 296 10.99 1.33 5.49
C VAL A 296 10.23 0.72 4.31
N GLY A 297 10.80 0.84 3.11
CA GLY A 297 10.21 0.44 1.83
C GLY A 297 9.77 1.61 0.94
N ASP A 298 9.55 2.79 1.52
CA ASP A 298 9.11 4.00 0.80
C ASP A 298 10.25 4.64 0.00
N LYS A 299 9.89 5.53 -0.93
CA LYS A 299 10.82 6.06 -1.93
C LYS A 299 10.77 7.58 -2.08
N ALA A 300 11.95 8.16 -2.30
CA ALA A 300 12.12 9.52 -2.81
C ALA A 300 12.74 9.46 -4.21
N THR A 301 12.28 10.31 -5.13
CA THR A 301 12.75 10.30 -6.53
C THR A 301 12.85 11.70 -7.08
N ASN A 302 13.81 11.94 -7.98
CA ASN A 302 13.91 13.20 -8.72
C ASN A 302 12.91 13.25 -9.90
N GLY A 303 12.08 12.21 -10.06
CA GLY A 303 11.08 12.08 -11.11
C GLY A 303 11.56 11.33 -12.35
N CYS A 304 12.86 11.01 -12.46
CA CYS A 304 13.35 10.24 -13.61
C CYS A 304 14.49 9.27 -13.30
N THR A 305 15.71 9.79 -13.10
CA THR A 305 16.94 9.01 -13.15
C THR A 305 17.40 8.53 -11.78
N VAL A 306 16.97 9.18 -10.70
CA VAL A 306 17.43 8.87 -9.34
C VAL A 306 16.26 8.47 -8.45
N THR A 307 16.40 7.36 -7.77
CA THR A 307 15.46 6.88 -6.75
C THR A 307 16.22 6.42 -5.51
N LEU A 308 15.80 6.91 -4.35
CA LEU A 308 16.19 6.42 -3.04
C LEU A 308 15.05 5.59 -2.46
N THR A 309 15.34 4.42 -1.92
CA THR A 309 14.37 3.60 -1.18
C THR A 309 14.88 3.39 0.24
N LEU A 310 14.08 3.74 1.24
CA LEU A 310 14.44 3.59 2.65
C LEU A 310 14.49 2.10 3.00
N LEU A 311 15.63 1.62 3.49
CA LEU A 311 15.86 0.20 3.82
C LEU A 311 15.83 -0.06 5.31
N GLU A 312 16.39 0.86 6.10
CA GLU A 312 16.60 0.70 7.53
C GLU A 312 16.71 2.07 8.19
N ILE A 313 16.13 2.21 9.37
CA ILE A 313 16.31 3.37 10.25
C ILE A 313 17.18 2.92 11.43
N LYS A 314 18.25 3.67 11.68
CA LYS A 314 19.11 3.51 12.86
C LYS A 314 18.84 4.65 13.83
N GLN A 315 19.57 4.65 14.94
CA GLN A 315 19.36 5.62 16.02
C GLN A 315 19.68 7.07 15.62
N ASP A 316 20.65 7.31 14.74
CA ASP A 316 21.09 8.65 14.31
C ASP A 316 21.16 8.81 12.77
N SER A 317 20.72 7.82 12.01
CA SER A 317 20.87 7.78 10.55
C SER A 317 19.85 6.88 9.88
N ALA A 318 19.65 7.07 8.58
CA ALA A 318 18.76 6.26 7.76
C ALA A 318 19.53 5.71 6.54
N VAL A 319 19.34 4.43 6.26
CA VAL A 319 20.01 3.71 5.17
C VAL A 319 19.07 3.59 3.99
N PHE A 320 19.53 4.04 2.82
CA PHE A 320 18.78 3.99 1.58
C PHE A 320 19.51 3.15 0.53
N SER A 321 18.77 2.43 -0.33
CA SER A 321 19.33 2.00 -1.62
C SER A 321 19.20 3.13 -2.62
N LYS A 322 20.29 3.48 -3.29
CA LYS A 322 20.30 4.47 -4.37
C LYS A 322 20.36 3.79 -5.72
N VAL A 323 19.34 3.98 -6.53
CA VAL A 323 19.31 3.56 -7.93
C VAL A 323 19.48 4.80 -8.81
N VAL A 324 20.48 4.76 -9.67
CA VAL A 324 20.70 5.76 -10.73
C VAL A 324 20.60 5.04 -12.07
N ASP A 325 19.65 5.44 -12.90
CA ASP A 325 19.49 4.94 -14.25
C ASP A 325 19.78 6.07 -15.26
N GLU A 326 21.06 6.23 -15.60
CA GLU A 326 21.52 7.26 -16.55
C GLU A 326 21.09 6.97 -18.00
N ASN A 327 20.70 5.72 -18.30
CA ASN A 327 20.25 5.32 -19.63
C ASN A 327 18.73 5.47 -19.79
N ARG A 328 18.01 5.82 -18.73
CA ARG A 328 16.56 6.02 -18.77
C ARG A 328 16.26 7.28 -19.59
N PRO A 329 15.55 7.17 -20.73
CA PRO A 329 15.10 8.34 -21.45
C PRO A 329 14.02 9.03 -20.61
N CYS A 330 14.34 10.19 -20.00
CA CYS A 330 13.35 11.03 -19.36
C CYS A 330 12.43 11.62 -20.44
N PRO A 331 11.13 11.29 -20.47
CA PRO A 331 10.24 11.74 -21.54
C PRO A 331 10.23 13.28 -21.62
N ILE A 332 10.51 13.92 -22.75
CA ILE A 332 10.47 15.39 -22.77
C ILE A 332 9.00 15.81 -22.75
N CYS A 333 8.54 16.47 -21.68
CA CYS A 333 7.27 17.18 -21.71
C CYS A 333 7.43 18.37 -22.66
N TRP A 334 7.09 18.21 -23.93
CA TRP A 334 6.98 19.35 -24.84
C TRP A 334 5.82 20.22 -24.38
N HIS A 335 6.16 21.29 -23.67
CA HIS A 335 5.29 22.45 -23.53
C HIS A 335 5.06 23.00 -24.94
N LYS A 336 3.85 22.81 -25.49
CA LYS A 336 3.42 23.61 -26.63
C LYS A 336 3.37 25.06 -26.16
N VAL A 337 4.34 25.85 -26.61
CA VAL A 337 4.32 27.32 -26.58
C VAL A 337 3.16 27.82 -27.42
#